data_AF-A0A2E7I6M2-F1
#
_entry.id   AF-A0A2E7I6M2-F1
#
_cell.length_a   1.000
_cell.length_b   1.000
_cell.length_c   1.000
_cell.angle_alpha   90.00
_cell.angle_beta   90.00
_cell.angle_gamma   90.00
#
_symmetry.space_group_name_H-M   'P 1'
#
loop_
_entity.id
_entity.type
_entity.pdbx_description
1 polymer ?
#
loop_
_entity_poly.entity_id
_entity_poly.type
_entity_poly.pdbx_seq_one_letter_code
_entity_poly.pdbx_strand_id
1 'polypeptide(L)'
;MFFDLRLNRENIGFLNNLFIYGSFILLIFFGFSLIRCLSKLYENKILMETAYSTTKITSMVFIILIGATFFSLVFRGLGGDETIERLLTSIPGGIIGAVIAVMVTMFILGFFLDFIEITFVVVPIVAPILFKMGIDPVWLGVMMAINLQTSFLTPPFGFALFYLRGVAPDSIKTIDIYKGVIPFIFIQILMLILLSIFPIIATWLPNKIL
;
A
#
# COMPACT_ATOMS: atom_id res chain seq x y z
N MET A 1 -33.58 16.50 22.67
CA MET A 1 -32.34 16.79 23.43
C MET A 1 -31.18 16.30 22.57
N PHE A 2 -30.64 17.18 21.72
CA PHE A 2 -29.60 16.82 20.74
C PHE A 2 -28.25 16.88 21.45
N PHE A 3 -27.59 15.73 21.55
CA PHE A 3 -26.51 15.46 22.50
C PHE A 3 -25.16 15.95 21.95
N ASP A 4 -24.56 16.98 22.57
CA ASP A 4 -23.18 17.38 22.34
C ASP A 4 -22.26 16.34 23.01
N LEU A 5 -21.42 15.66 22.23
CA LEU A 5 -20.53 14.58 22.70
C LEU A 5 -19.31 15.10 23.49
N ARG A 6 -19.17 16.43 23.65
CA ARG A 6 -18.12 17.05 24.46
C ARG A 6 -18.44 16.86 25.96
N LEU A 7 -17.85 15.81 26.53
CA LEU A 7 -17.81 15.58 27.98
C LEU A 7 -17.27 16.83 28.68
N ASN A 8 -17.95 17.32 29.73
CA ASN A 8 -17.70 18.56 30.53
C ASN A 8 -18.33 19.90 30.08
N ARG A 9 -19.35 19.95 29.21
CA ARG A 9 -20.15 21.19 29.03
C ARG A 9 -21.64 20.98 29.30
N GLU A 10 -22.10 21.47 30.46
CA GLU A 10 -23.52 21.42 30.85
C GLU A 10 -24.37 22.50 30.17
N ASN A 11 -23.77 23.59 29.69
CA ASN A 11 -24.48 24.71 29.08
C ASN A 11 -23.98 24.97 27.64
N ILE A 12 -24.78 24.56 26.66
CA ILE A 12 -24.48 24.72 25.24
C ILE A 12 -24.92 26.12 24.81
N GLY A 13 -23.97 27.02 24.54
CA GLY A 13 -24.28 28.37 24.06
C GLY A 13 -25.11 28.36 22.76
N PHE A 14 -25.94 29.39 22.55
CA PHE A 14 -26.88 29.50 21.42
C PHE A 14 -26.23 29.26 20.04
N LEU A 15 -25.03 29.82 19.82
CA LEU A 15 -24.24 29.62 18.59
C LEU A 15 -23.88 28.15 18.36
N ASN A 16 -23.47 27.42 19.41
CA ASN A 16 -23.12 26.00 19.30
C ASN A 16 -24.35 25.13 19.01
N ASN A 17 -25.49 25.44 19.63
CA ASN A 17 -26.75 24.75 19.31
C ASN A 17 -27.12 24.98 17.83
N LEU A 18 -27.00 26.21 17.32
CA LEU A 18 -27.25 26.53 15.91
C LEU A 18 -26.36 25.70 14.97
N PHE A 19 -25.06 25.58 15.26
CA PHE A 19 -24.14 24.74 14.48
C PHE A 19 -24.48 23.25 14.54
N ILE A 20 -24.91 22.75 15.70
CA ILE A 20 -25.34 21.35 15.85
C ILE A 20 -26.56 21.08 14.96
N TYR A 21 -27.59 21.92 15.04
CA TYR A 21 -28.78 21.78 14.19
C TYR A 21 -28.44 21.92 12.70
N GLY A 22 -27.57 22.86 12.33
CA GLY A 22 -27.07 23.01 10.96
C GLY A 22 -26.34 21.76 10.45
N SER A 23 -25.47 21.17 11.28
CA SER A 23 -24.77 19.92 10.94
C SER A 23 -25.73 18.75 10.75
N PHE A 24 -26.80 18.66 11.56
CA PHE A 24 -27.81 17.62 11.40
C PHE A 24 -28.57 17.76 10.07
N ILE A 25 -28.93 18.98 9.68
CA ILE A 25 -29.58 19.23 8.38
C ILE A 25 -28.66 18.80 7.24
N LEU A 26 -27.37 19.17 7.29
CA LEU A 26 -26.38 18.77 6.28
C LEU A 26 -26.24 17.24 6.19
N LEU A 27 -26.22 16.53 7.33
CA LEU A 27 -26.16 15.07 7.36
C LEU A 27 -27.39 14.42 6.72
N ILE A 28 -28.59 14.97 6.96
CA ILE A 28 -29.83 14.47 6.33
C ILE A 28 -29.78 14.67 4.82
N PHE A 29 -29.36 15.85 4.35
CA PHE A 29 -29.19 16.13 2.92
C PHE A 29 -28.15 15.21 2.27
N PHE A 30 -27.01 15.00 2.94
CA PHE A 30 -25.97 14.09 2.46
C PHE A 30 -26.48 12.66 2.37
N GLY A 31 -27.18 12.17 3.41
CA GLY A 31 -27.79 10.84 3.42
C GLY A 31 -28.81 10.66 2.30
N PHE A 32 -29.70 11.63 2.09
CA PHE A 32 -30.66 11.59 0.99
C PHE A 32 -29.98 11.60 -0.38
N SER A 33 -28.95 12.42 -0.57
CA SER A 33 -28.15 12.47 -1.80
C SER A 33 -27.45 11.14 -2.07
N LEU A 34 -26.89 10.51 -1.03
CA LEU A 34 -26.23 9.21 -1.13
C LEU A 34 -27.22 8.13 -1.57
N ILE A 35 -28.40 8.07 -0.94
CA ILE A 35 -29.46 7.12 -1.28
C ILE A 35 -29.91 7.33 -2.73
N ARG A 36 -30.18 8.58 -3.14
CA ARG A 36 -30.55 8.90 -4.53
C ARG A 36 -29.48 8.45 -5.53
N CYS A 37 -28.20 8.68 -5.22
CA CYS A 37 -27.09 8.25 -6.06
C CYS A 37 -27.06 6.72 -6.19
N LEU A 38 -27.14 5.99 -5.06
CA LEU A 38 -27.15 4.53 -5.04
C LEU A 38 -28.34 3.94 -5.78
N SER A 39 -29.55 4.48 -5.56
CA SER A 39 -30.76 4.06 -6.29
C SER A 39 -30.60 4.28 -7.78
N LYS A 40 -30.03 5.42 -8.21
CA LYS A 40 -29.85 5.70 -9.63
C LYS A 40 -28.81 4.80 -10.29
N LEU A 41 -27.70 4.53 -9.59
CA LEU A 41 -26.69 3.58 -10.04
C LEU A 41 -27.21 2.14 -10.09
N TYR A 42 -28.11 1.77 -9.18
CA TYR A 42 -28.78 0.48 -9.17
C TYR A 42 -29.77 0.33 -10.33
N GLU A 43 -30.63 1.33 -10.58
CA GLU A 43 -31.55 1.38 -11.73
C GLU A 43 -30.79 1.20 -13.06
N ASN A 44 -29.64 1.85 -13.19
CA ASN A 44 -28.80 1.77 -14.38
C ASN A 44 -27.95 0.48 -14.47
N LYS A 45 -28.10 -0.46 -13.52
CA LYS A 45 -27.32 -1.72 -13.38
C LYS A 45 -25.80 -1.54 -13.17
N ILE A 46 -25.29 -0.30 -13.18
CA ILE A 46 -23.88 0.04 -12.96
C ILE A 46 -23.42 -0.41 -11.57
N LEU A 47 -24.27 -0.25 -10.55
CA LEU A 47 -23.91 -0.60 -9.17
C LEU A 47 -23.58 -2.09 -9.04
N MET A 48 -24.41 -2.96 -9.61
CA MET A 48 -24.22 -4.41 -9.51
C MET A 48 -23.00 -4.87 -10.32
N GLU A 49 -22.81 -4.32 -11.52
CA GLU A 49 -21.63 -4.62 -12.36
C GLU A 49 -20.32 -4.21 -11.67
N THR A 50 -20.28 -3.00 -11.13
CA THR A 50 -19.12 -2.46 -10.41
C THR A 50 -18.84 -3.26 -9.14
N ALA A 51 -19.89 -3.59 -8.37
CA ALA A 51 -19.77 -4.42 -7.17
C ALA A 51 -19.25 -5.83 -7.48
N TYR A 52 -19.75 -6.46 -8.54
CA TYR A 52 -19.29 -7.78 -8.97
C TYR A 52 -17.83 -7.75 -9.43
N SER A 53 -17.45 -6.76 -10.25
CA SER A 53 -16.06 -6.58 -10.70
C SER A 53 -15.11 -6.37 -9.53
N THR A 54 -15.49 -5.51 -8.58
CA THR A 54 -14.73 -5.23 -7.35
C THR A 54 -14.60 -6.49 -6.50
N THR A 55 -15.69 -7.24 -6.31
CA THR A 55 -15.70 -8.50 -5.55
C THR A 55 -14.82 -9.56 -6.21
N LYS A 56 -14.81 -9.65 -7.55
CA LYS A 56 -14.00 -10.61 -8.29
C LYS A 56 -12.50 -10.36 -8.08
N ILE A 57 -12.05 -9.12 -8.25
CA ILE A 57 -10.65 -8.73 -8.02
C ILE A 57 -10.27 -8.97 -6.56
N THR A 58 -11.13 -8.54 -5.64
CA THR A 58 -10.92 -8.73 -4.19
C THR A 58 -10.82 -10.22 -3.84
N SER A 59 -11.68 -11.07 -4.41
CA SER A 59 -11.66 -12.53 -4.19
C SER A 59 -10.36 -13.17 -4.70
N MET A 60 -9.84 -12.73 -5.86
CA MET A 60 -8.54 -13.19 -6.36
C MET A 60 -7.42 -12.87 -5.36
N VAL A 61 -7.39 -11.64 -4.83
CA VAL A 61 -6.42 -11.23 -3.81
C VAL A 61 -6.54 -12.06 -2.53
N PHE A 62 -7.76 -12.31 -2.04
CA PHE A 62 -7.97 -13.15 -0.85
C PHE A 62 -7.51 -14.59 -1.05
N ILE A 63 -7.70 -15.18 -2.23
CA ILE A 63 -7.20 -16.52 -2.54
C ILE A 63 -5.67 -16.56 -2.46
N ILE A 64 -4.99 -15.55 -3.01
CA ILE A 64 -3.52 -15.44 -2.95
C ILE A 64 -3.06 -15.29 -1.50
N LEU A 65 -3.74 -14.45 -0.70
CA LEU A 65 -3.46 -14.27 0.72
C LEU A 65 -3.60 -15.57 1.51
N ILE A 66 -4.67 -16.33 1.25
CA ILE A 66 -4.90 -17.64 1.89
C ILE A 66 -3.76 -18.60 1.51
N GLY A 67 -3.46 -18.73 0.21
CA GLY A 67 -2.38 -19.60 -0.28
C GLY A 67 -1.00 -19.22 0.28
N ALA A 68 -0.67 -17.93 0.32
CA ALA A 68 0.58 -17.44 0.87
C ALA A 68 0.68 -17.67 2.39
N THR A 69 -0.43 -17.53 3.12
CA THR A 69 -0.49 -17.83 4.56
C THR A 69 -0.26 -19.32 4.81
N PHE A 70 -0.95 -20.19 4.05
CA PHE A 70 -0.71 -21.64 4.12
C PHE A 70 0.74 -22.00 3.79
N PHE A 71 1.29 -21.44 2.71
CA PHE A 71 2.69 -21.64 2.33
C PHE A 71 3.64 -21.19 3.45
N SER A 72 3.48 -19.97 3.97
CA SER A 72 4.31 -19.43 5.05
C SER A 72 4.20 -20.28 6.32
N LEU A 73 3.01 -20.78 6.69
CA LEU A 73 2.85 -21.66 7.84
C LEU A 73 3.55 -23.01 7.65
N VAL A 74 3.36 -23.67 6.51
CA VAL A 74 4.01 -24.96 6.21
C VAL A 74 5.52 -24.80 6.08
N PHE A 75 5.98 -23.79 5.34
CA PHE A 75 7.40 -23.48 5.16
C PHE A 75 8.09 -23.27 6.51
N ARG A 76 7.48 -22.49 7.41
CA ARG A 76 7.99 -22.31 8.78
C ARG A 76 7.94 -23.58 9.61
N GLY A 77 6.86 -24.35 9.51
CA GLY A 77 6.73 -25.65 10.17
C GLY A 77 7.80 -26.67 9.75
N LEU A 78 8.35 -26.52 8.55
CA LEU A 78 9.45 -27.33 8.03
C LEU A 78 10.85 -26.76 8.33
N GLY A 79 10.96 -25.70 9.14
CA GLY A 79 12.24 -25.05 9.45
C GLY A 79 12.74 -24.08 8.38
N GLY A 80 11.85 -23.62 7.50
CA GLY A 80 12.18 -22.67 6.45
C GLY A 80 12.71 -21.32 6.97
N ASP A 81 12.27 -20.89 8.16
CA ASP A 81 12.77 -19.68 8.82
C ASP A 81 14.29 -19.76 9.04
N GLU A 82 14.81 -20.89 9.52
CA GLU A 82 16.25 -21.10 9.74
C GLU A 82 17.02 -21.10 8.43
N THR A 83 16.40 -21.62 7.36
CA THR A 83 17.03 -21.66 6.03
C THR A 83 17.19 -20.25 5.46
N ILE A 84 16.14 -19.43 5.52
CA ILE A 84 16.20 -18.03 5.08
C ILE A 84 17.10 -17.20 5.99
N GLU A 85 17.07 -17.43 7.29
CA GLU A 85 17.96 -16.77 8.25
C GLU A 85 19.44 -17.06 7.95
N ARG A 86 19.81 -18.33 7.71
CA ARG A 86 21.17 -18.69 7.27
C ARG A 86 21.53 -18.07 5.94
N LEU A 87 20.59 -18.05 4.99
CA LEU A 87 20.83 -17.43 3.68
C LEU A 87 21.11 -15.93 3.83
N LEU A 88 20.28 -15.19 4.57
CA LEU A 88 20.44 -13.75 4.78
C LEU A 88 21.68 -13.41 5.61
N THR A 89 22.01 -14.21 6.63
CA THR A 89 23.21 -13.99 7.46
C THR A 89 24.51 -14.39 6.76
N SER A 90 24.45 -15.28 5.77
CA SER A 90 25.61 -15.64 4.94
C SER A 90 25.99 -14.56 3.92
N ILE A 91 25.10 -13.60 3.66
CA ILE A 91 25.36 -12.51 2.72
C ILE A 91 26.38 -11.54 3.34
N PRO A 92 27.45 -11.18 2.62
CA PRO A 92 28.42 -10.21 3.10
C PRO A 92 27.77 -8.83 3.31
N GLY A 93 28.18 -8.13 4.36
CA GLY A 93 27.62 -6.81 4.71
C GLY A 93 26.58 -6.83 5.83
N GLY A 94 26.37 -7.97 6.49
CA GLY A 94 25.52 -8.10 7.68
C GLY A 94 24.08 -7.67 7.42
N ILE A 95 23.50 -6.91 8.35
CA ILE A 95 22.10 -6.46 8.28
C ILE A 95 21.83 -5.65 7.00
N ILE A 96 22.74 -4.74 6.63
CA ILE A 96 22.60 -3.90 5.44
C ILE A 96 22.64 -4.76 4.16
N GLY A 97 23.56 -5.73 4.11
CA GLY A 97 23.65 -6.68 3.00
C GLY A 97 22.36 -7.50 2.83
N ALA A 98 21.81 -8.00 3.93
CA ALA A 98 20.54 -8.72 3.93
C ALA A 98 19.36 -7.86 3.43
N VAL A 99 19.26 -6.61 3.90
CA VAL A 99 18.21 -5.68 3.45
C VAL A 99 18.35 -5.38 1.96
N ILE A 100 19.56 -5.07 1.47
CA ILE A 100 19.79 -4.81 0.05
C ILE A 100 19.41 -6.03 -0.79
N ALA A 101 19.80 -7.23 -0.37
CA ALA A 101 19.45 -8.46 -1.08
C ALA A 101 17.93 -8.68 -1.17
N VAL A 102 17.20 -8.42 -0.09
CA VAL A 102 15.74 -8.49 -0.08
C VAL A 102 15.14 -7.42 -0.99
N MET A 103 15.63 -6.18 -0.93
CA MET A 103 15.14 -5.09 -1.79
C MET A 103 15.37 -5.38 -3.27
N VAL A 104 16.56 -5.86 -3.64
CA VAL A 104 16.87 -6.24 -5.04
C VAL A 104 15.99 -7.40 -5.48
N THR A 105 15.82 -8.42 -4.64
CA THR A 105 14.97 -9.58 -4.96
C THR A 105 13.52 -9.14 -5.19
N MET A 106 12.96 -8.32 -4.29
CA MET A 106 11.61 -7.78 -4.44
C MET A 106 11.48 -6.88 -5.67
N PHE A 107 12.50 -6.08 -5.98
CA PHE A 107 12.50 -5.21 -7.15
C PHE A 107 12.44 -6.02 -8.45
N ILE A 108 13.23 -7.09 -8.56
CA ILE A 108 13.23 -8.00 -9.70
C ILE A 108 11.91 -8.77 -9.80
N LEU A 109 11.40 -9.28 -8.68
CA LEU A 109 10.09 -9.96 -8.65
C LEU A 109 8.96 -9.04 -9.11
N GLY A 110 9.05 -7.74 -8.80
CA GLY A 110 8.08 -6.71 -9.23
C GLY A 110 7.97 -6.52 -10.74
N PHE A 111 8.90 -7.05 -11.53
CA PHE A 111 8.76 -7.11 -12.98
C PHE A 111 7.80 -8.20 -13.46
N PHE A 112 7.55 -9.22 -12.66
CA PHE A 112 6.73 -10.38 -13.04
C PHE A 112 5.42 -10.46 -12.27
N LEU A 113 5.44 -10.05 -10.99
CA LEU A 113 4.35 -10.20 -10.04
C LEU A 113 3.80 -8.84 -9.61
N ASP A 114 2.52 -8.81 -9.21
CA ASP A 114 1.91 -7.60 -8.68
C ASP A 114 2.47 -7.29 -7.26
N PHE A 115 2.49 -6.01 -6.85
CA PHE A 115 2.91 -5.59 -5.51
C PHE A 115 2.07 -6.27 -4.44
N ILE A 116 0.79 -6.51 -4.70
CA ILE A 116 -0.10 -7.24 -3.79
C ILE A 116 0.41 -8.67 -3.58
N GLU A 117 0.77 -9.37 -4.66
CA GLU A 117 1.26 -10.75 -4.62
C GLU A 117 2.59 -10.85 -3.88
N ILE A 118 3.53 -9.94 -4.18
CA ILE A 118 4.83 -9.90 -3.51
C ILE A 118 4.65 -9.57 -2.03
N THR A 119 3.77 -8.63 -1.69
CA THR A 119 3.52 -8.26 -0.29
C THR A 119 2.94 -9.43 0.50
N PHE A 120 2.02 -10.20 -0.08
CA PHE A 120 1.43 -11.34 0.64
C PHE A 120 2.31 -12.58 0.65
N VAL A 121 3.19 -12.78 -0.33
CA VAL A 121 4.06 -13.97 -0.41
C VAL A 121 5.40 -13.71 0.27
N VAL A 122 6.12 -12.67 -0.11
CA VAL A 122 7.52 -12.46 0.28
C VAL A 122 7.64 -11.86 1.67
N VAL A 123 6.83 -10.84 1.99
CA VAL A 123 6.96 -10.10 3.27
C VAL A 123 6.77 -11.01 4.49
N PRO A 124 5.76 -11.91 4.56
CA PRO A 124 5.61 -12.82 5.70
C PRO A 124 6.77 -13.80 5.87
N ILE A 125 7.55 -14.03 4.82
CA ILE A 125 8.74 -14.90 4.85
C ILE A 125 9.94 -14.08 5.33
N VAL A 126 10.25 -12.94 4.71
CA VAL A 126 11.51 -12.22 4.97
C VAL A 126 11.45 -11.27 6.16
N ALA A 127 10.29 -10.63 6.41
CA ALA A 127 10.18 -9.59 7.43
C ALA A 127 10.43 -10.11 8.86
N PRO A 128 9.88 -11.27 9.28
CA PRO A 128 10.16 -11.81 10.62
C PRO A 128 11.65 -12.04 10.87
N ILE A 129 12.41 -12.52 9.87
CA ILE A 129 13.86 -12.70 10.00
C ILE A 129 14.56 -11.35 10.11
N LEU A 130 14.22 -10.38 9.26
CA LEU A 130 14.83 -9.04 9.33
C LEU A 130 14.54 -8.33 10.66
N PHE A 131 13.36 -8.53 11.26
CA PHE A 131 13.04 -8.00 12.59
C PHE A 131 13.88 -8.66 13.68
N LYS A 132 14.13 -9.98 13.60
CA LYS A 132 15.08 -10.67 14.50
C LYS A 132 16.50 -10.12 14.38
N MET A 133 16.88 -9.65 13.20
CA MET A 133 18.17 -8.98 12.96
C MET A 133 18.22 -7.54 13.50
N GLY A 134 17.13 -7.01 14.08
CA GLY A 134 17.06 -5.69 14.69
C GLY A 134 16.58 -4.57 13.75
N ILE A 135 16.02 -4.90 12.58
CA ILE A 135 15.43 -3.91 11.68
C ILE A 135 14.08 -3.42 12.22
N ASP A 136 13.89 -2.11 12.17
CA ASP A 136 12.62 -1.46 12.51
C ASP A 136 11.50 -1.83 11.50
N PRO A 137 10.33 -2.32 11.97
CA PRO A 137 9.23 -2.72 11.09
C PRO A 137 8.67 -1.62 10.20
N VAL A 138 8.60 -0.39 10.72
CA VAL A 138 8.05 0.75 9.99
C VAL A 138 9.01 1.13 8.88
N TRP A 139 10.29 1.26 9.20
CA TRP A 139 11.33 1.57 8.22
C TRP A 139 11.38 0.52 7.11
N LEU A 140 11.34 -0.77 7.45
CA LEU A 140 11.33 -1.84 6.45
C LEU A 140 10.10 -1.76 5.56
N GLY A 141 8.91 -1.55 6.14
CA GLY A 141 7.67 -1.42 5.38
C GLY A 141 7.69 -0.24 4.40
N VAL A 142 8.20 0.92 4.83
CA VAL A 142 8.33 2.11 3.96
C VAL A 142 9.35 1.86 2.85
N MET A 143 10.51 1.27 3.16
CA MET A 143 11.52 0.91 2.16
C MET A 143 10.97 -0.06 1.13
N MET A 144 10.27 -1.11 1.55
CA MET A 144 9.63 -2.09 0.67
C MET A 144 8.56 -1.44 -0.21
N ALA A 145 7.72 -0.56 0.35
CA ALA A 145 6.65 0.12 -0.38
C ALA A 145 7.22 1.00 -1.51
N ILE A 146 8.23 1.81 -1.22
CA ILE A 146 8.89 2.67 -2.22
C ILE A 146 9.62 1.82 -3.27
N ASN A 147 10.30 0.76 -2.85
CA ASN A 147 11.01 -0.14 -3.75
C ASN A 147 10.06 -0.84 -4.75
N LEU A 148 8.92 -1.36 -4.27
CA LEU A 148 7.89 -1.97 -5.12
C LEU A 148 7.25 -0.92 -6.05
N GLN A 149 6.96 0.28 -5.57
CA GLN A 149 6.45 1.36 -6.41
C GLN A 149 7.44 1.73 -7.53
N THR A 150 8.74 1.74 -7.22
CA THR A 150 9.79 2.02 -8.21
C THR A 150 9.85 0.93 -9.28
N SER A 151 9.73 -0.34 -8.89
CA SER A 151 9.68 -1.47 -9.84
C SER A 151 8.51 -1.32 -10.83
N PHE A 152 7.33 -0.92 -10.35
CA PHE A 152 6.14 -0.66 -11.16
C PHE A 152 6.27 0.50 -12.16
N LEU A 153 7.21 1.41 -11.93
CA LEU A 153 7.51 2.54 -12.82
C LEU A 153 8.68 2.27 -13.77
N THR A 154 9.47 1.22 -13.54
CA THR A 154 10.73 0.99 -14.27
C THR A 154 10.50 0.07 -15.48
N PRO A 155 10.86 0.48 -16.72
CA PRO A 155 10.87 -0.41 -17.88
C PRO A 155 11.78 -1.63 -17.62
N PRO A 156 11.47 -2.85 -18.11
CA PRO A 156 10.59 -3.19 -19.23
C PRO A 156 9.14 -3.57 -18.88
N PHE A 157 8.81 -3.70 -17.59
CA PHE A 157 7.52 -4.21 -17.11
C PHE A 157 6.70 -3.20 -16.31
N GLY A 158 6.99 -1.89 -16.44
CA GLY A 158 6.27 -0.85 -15.70
C GLY A 158 4.77 -0.83 -16.05
N PHE A 159 3.96 -1.57 -15.28
CA PHE A 159 2.52 -1.74 -15.53
C PHE A 159 1.81 -0.39 -15.65
N ALA A 160 2.19 0.58 -14.83
CA ALA A 160 1.68 1.95 -14.90
C ALA A 160 1.94 2.61 -16.27
N LEU A 161 3.10 2.36 -16.87
CA LEU A 161 3.44 2.89 -18.20
C LEU A 161 2.63 2.21 -19.30
N PHE A 162 2.34 0.92 -19.17
CA PHE A 162 1.50 0.19 -20.12
C PHE A 162 0.03 0.58 -20.00
N TYR A 163 -0.47 0.83 -18.79
CA TYR A 163 -1.80 1.41 -18.59
C TYR A 163 -1.90 2.78 -19.24
N LEU A 164 -0.88 3.64 -19.07
CA LEU A 164 -0.85 4.94 -19.72
C LEU A 164 -0.78 4.81 -21.26
N ARG A 165 0.02 3.88 -21.79
CA ARG A 165 0.06 3.62 -23.23
C ARG A 165 -1.28 3.12 -23.78
N GLY A 166 -2.05 2.36 -22.99
CA GLY A 166 -3.37 1.86 -23.38
C GLY A 166 -4.43 2.95 -23.56
N VAL A 167 -4.27 4.11 -22.92
CA VAL A 167 -5.18 5.27 -23.06
C VAL A 167 -4.59 6.44 -23.85
N ALA A 168 -3.28 6.43 -24.10
CA ALA A 168 -2.59 7.51 -24.78
C ALA A 168 -2.84 7.48 -26.30
N PRO A 169 -3.09 8.63 -26.94
CA PRO A 169 -3.26 8.70 -28.39
C PRO A 169 -1.98 8.26 -29.12
N ASP A 170 -2.14 7.86 -30.39
CA ASP A 170 -1.03 7.36 -31.24
C ASP A 170 0.04 8.41 -31.52
N SER A 171 -0.28 9.70 -31.31
CA SER A 171 0.68 10.80 -31.40
C SER A 171 1.78 10.74 -30.34
N ILE A 172 1.55 10.06 -29.20
CA ILE A 172 2.52 9.92 -28.11
C ILE A 172 3.24 8.58 -28.25
N LYS A 173 4.52 8.61 -28.58
CA LYS A 173 5.29 7.37 -28.72
C LYS A 173 5.58 6.76 -27.35
N THR A 174 5.71 5.44 -27.27
CA THR A 174 6.10 4.74 -26.03
C THR A 174 7.39 5.30 -25.44
N ILE A 175 8.32 5.74 -26.28
CA ILE A 175 9.59 6.35 -25.85
C ILE A 175 9.37 7.66 -25.09
N ASP A 176 8.32 8.42 -25.41
CA ASP A 176 8.00 9.68 -24.74
C ASP A 176 7.46 9.41 -23.33
N ILE A 177 6.65 8.36 -23.18
CA ILE A 177 6.18 7.86 -21.89
C ILE A 177 7.36 7.38 -21.03
N TYR A 178 8.29 6.62 -21.63
CA TYR A 178 9.47 6.12 -20.90
C TYR A 178 10.39 7.26 -20.47
N LYS A 179 10.61 8.26 -21.32
CA LYS A 179 11.40 9.44 -20.93
C LYS A 179 10.69 10.26 -19.85
N GLY A 180 9.36 10.35 -19.89
CA GLY A 180 8.56 11.06 -18.90
C GLY A 180 8.64 10.47 -17.50
N VAL A 181 8.86 9.15 -17.35
CA VAL A 181 8.95 8.52 -16.03
C VAL A 181 10.35 8.58 -15.40
N ILE A 182 11.41 8.80 -16.18
CA ILE A 182 12.80 8.82 -15.68
C ILE A 182 12.99 9.78 -14.49
N PRO A 183 12.46 11.03 -14.51
CA PRO A 183 12.58 11.93 -13.36
C PRO A 183 11.90 11.38 -12.10
N PHE A 184 10.78 10.67 -12.25
CA PHE A 184 10.09 10.05 -11.12
C PHE A 184 10.88 8.88 -10.55
N ILE A 185 11.46 8.02 -11.40
CA ILE A 185 12.35 6.93 -10.95
C ILE A 185 13.54 7.51 -10.18
N PHE A 186 14.12 8.62 -10.65
CA PHE A 186 15.22 9.28 -9.96
C PHE A 186 14.82 9.78 -8.57
N ILE A 187 13.65 10.42 -8.44
CA ILE A 187 13.11 10.86 -7.14
C ILE A 187 12.90 9.65 -6.21
N GLN A 188 12.39 8.53 -6.71
CA GLN A 188 12.16 7.33 -5.91
C GLN A 188 13.48 6.72 -5.41
N ILE A 189 14.49 6.61 -6.27
CA ILE A 189 15.83 6.14 -5.90
C ILE A 189 16.45 7.10 -4.88
N LEU A 190 16.32 8.41 -5.08
CA LEU A 190 16.78 9.41 -4.12
C LEU A 190 16.10 9.23 -2.75
N MET A 191 14.79 8.97 -2.73
CA MET A 191 14.06 8.69 -1.49
C MET A 191 14.56 7.41 -0.80
N LEU A 192 14.85 6.34 -1.54
CA LEU A 192 15.44 5.11 -0.98
C LEU A 192 16.81 5.38 -0.34
N ILE A 193 17.65 6.17 -1.00
CA ILE A 193 18.96 6.58 -0.47
C ILE A 193 18.79 7.43 0.79
N LEU A 194 17.90 8.43 0.75
CA LEU A 194 17.63 9.30 1.88
C LEU A 194 17.11 8.52 3.09
N LEU A 195 16.18 7.58 2.89
CA LEU A 195 15.68 6.72 3.97
C LEU A 195 16.73 5.76 4.50
N SER A 196 17.65 5.32 3.66
CA SER A 196 18.78 4.47 4.08
C SER A 196 19.77 5.22 4.98
N ILE A 197 20.00 6.51 4.71
CA ILE A 197 20.90 7.35 5.51
C ILE A 197 20.18 7.95 6.73
N PHE A 198 18.92 8.32 6.57
CA PHE A 198 18.09 8.98 7.58
C PHE A 198 16.79 8.20 7.86
N PRO A 199 16.86 7.09 8.61
CA PRO A 199 15.68 6.28 8.97
C PRO A 199 14.59 7.08 9.71
N ILE A 200 14.98 8.15 10.39
CA ILE A 200 14.10 9.06 11.13
C ILE A 200 12.99 9.64 10.25
N ILE A 201 13.20 9.79 8.94
CA ILE A 201 12.19 10.30 8.01
C ILE A 201 10.97 9.36 7.96
N ALA A 202 11.18 8.05 8.07
CA ALA A 202 10.09 7.07 8.12
C ALA A 202 9.53 6.90 9.55
N THR A 203 10.39 6.96 10.58
CA THR A 203 10.01 6.55 11.94
C THR A 203 9.57 7.69 12.84
N TRP A 204 9.86 8.96 12.51
CA TRP A 204 9.60 10.10 13.39
C TRP A 204 8.13 10.28 13.74
N LEU A 205 7.24 10.27 12.74
CA LEU A 205 5.82 10.49 12.96
C LEU A 205 5.17 9.31 13.72
N PRO A 206 5.41 8.04 13.33
CA PRO A 206 4.97 6.89 14.11
C PRO A 206 5.41 6.94 15.58
N ASN A 207 6.69 7.26 15.86
CA ASN A 207 7.21 7.38 17.23
C ASN A 207 6.59 8.51 18.07
N LYS A 208 5.82 9.43 17.47
CA LYS A 208 5.13 10.51 18.18
C LYS A 208 3.66 10.20 18.46
N ILE A 209 3.07 9.26 17.73
CA ILE A 209 1.64 8.97 17.77
C ILE A 209 1.36 7.56 18.33
N LEU A 210 2.28 6.62 18.13
CA LEU A 210 2.28 5.26 18.70
C LEU A 210 3.08 5.21 20.00
#